data_AF-A0A847VY47-F1
#
_entry.id   AF-A0A847VY47-F1
#
_cell.length_a   1.000
_cell.length_b   1.000
_cell.length_c   1.000
_cell.angle_alpha   90.00
_cell.angle_beta   90.00
_cell.angle_gamma   90.00
#
_symmetry.space_group_name_H-M   'P 1'
#
loop_
_entity.id
_entity.type
_entity.pdbx_description
1 polymer ?
#
loop_
_entity_poly.entity_id
_entity_poly.type
_entity_poly.pdbx_seq_one_letter_code
_entity_poly.pdbx_strand_id
1 'polypeptide(L)'
;MKRNFEKWLEKFRYSISGYDYYVNFDKVIENASEIKIELNILNSLVGSKDIERDFEKIIAKYPEVLKCIPILLAVRKNEIYVQDEGEAFLFRFDEMNYPMEQYTVFMRKTGLFDLISNHLINNLVDYVFGVETGLDSNGRKNRGGTL
;
A
#
# COMPACT_ATOMS: atom_id res chain seq x y z
N MET A 1 -37.53 34.57 25.42
CA MET A 1 -37.76 33.16 25.02
C MET A 1 -36.78 32.28 25.81
N LYS A 2 -37.26 31.27 26.55
CA LYS A 2 -36.41 30.39 27.38
C LYS A 2 -35.82 29.29 26.51
N ARG A 3 -34.49 29.13 26.48
CA ARG A 3 -33.83 28.06 25.72
C ARG A 3 -34.14 26.71 26.37
N ASN A 4 -34.49 25.69 25.58
CA ASN A 4 -34.68 24.31 26.04
C ASN A 4 -33.54 23.47 25.45
N PHE A 5 -32.59 23.07 26.29
CA PHE A 5 -31.40 22.33 25.89
C PHE A 5 -31.69 20.85 25.63
N GLU A 6 -32.68 20.26 26.28
CA GLU A 6 -33.09 18.87 26.06
C GLU A 6 -33.60 18.70 24.61
N LYS A 7 -34.51 19.58 24.18
CA LYS A 7 -35.03 19.59 22.79
C LYS A 7 -33.94 19.90 21.74
N TRP A 8 -32.84 20.54 22.13
CA TRP A 8 -31.71 20.78 21.24
C TRP A 8 -30.80 19.55 21.16
N LEU A 9 -30.48 18.91 22.28
CA LEU A 9 -29.71 17.67 22.35
C LEU A 9 -30.42 16.51 21.65
N GLU A 10 -31.76 16.43 21.72
CA GLU A 10 -32.57 15.42 21.00
C GLU A 10 -32.37 15.45 19.47
N LYS A 11 -31.88 16.56 18.91
CA LYS A 11 -31.61 16.68 17.47
C LYS A 11 -30.26 16.09 17.07
N PHE A 12 -29.43 15.71 18.04
CA PHE A 12 -28.11 15.18 17.77
C PHE A 12 -28.23 13.74 17.29
N ARG A 13 -27.46 13.40 16.26
CA ARG A 13 -27.32 12.02 15.82
C ARG A 13 -26.24 11.35 16.63
N TYR A 14 -26.44 10.09 16.97
CA TYR A 14 -25.41 9.28 17.62
C TYR A 14 -24.15 9.14 16.75
N SER A 15 -24.33 9.07 15.42
CA SER A 15 -23.23 9.03 14.46
C SER A 15 -23.64 9.64 13.12
N ILE A 16 -22.63 10.10 12.37
CA ILE A 16 -22.73 10.53 10.97
C ILE A 16 -22.35 9.41 9.99
N SER A 17 -21.91 8.25 10.49
CA SER A 17 -21.43 7.14 9.68
C SER A 17 -22.58 6.41 8.97
N GLY A 18 -22.69 6.62 7.65
CA GLY A 18 -23.46 5.75 6.76
C GLY A 18 -22.71 4.46 6.41
N TYR A 19 -23.30 3.59 5.59
CA TYR A 19 -22.64 2.33 5.18
C TYR A 19 -21.34 2.56 4.41
N ASP A 20 -21.33 3.57 3.54
CA ASP A 20 -20.18 3.99 2.73
C ASP A 20 -19.12 4.77 3.54
N TYR A 21 -19.37 5.02 4.83
CA TYR A 21 -18.41 5.67 5.72
C TYR A 21 -17.14 4.85 5.89
N TYR A 22 -17.24 3.51 5.86
CA TYR A 22 -16.16 2.63 6.27
C TYR A 22 -15.15 2.36 5.16
N VAL A 23 -15.61 2.07 3.95
CA VAL A 23 -14.77 1.80 2.77
C VAL A 23 -15.56 2.17 1.51
N ASN A 24 -14.88 2.77 0.53
CA ASN A 24 -15.37 2.87 -0.84
C ASN A 24 -14.72 1.78 -1.71
N PHE A 25 -15.41 0.67 -1.91
CA PHE A 25 -14.88 -0.46 -2.70
C PHE A 25 -14.70 -0.14 -4.18
N ASP A 26 -15.52 0.73 -4.78
CA ASP A 26 -15.37 1.11 -6.18
C ASP A 26 -13.99 1.76 -6.41
N LYS A 27 -13.60 2.66 -5.51
CA LYS A 27 -12.28 3.29 -5.52
C LYS A 27 -11.14 2.29 -5.26
N VAL A 28 -11.35 1.32 -4.35
CA VAL A 28 -10.36 0.26 -4.07
C VAL A 28 -10.11 -0.59 -5.32
N ILE A 29 -11.19 -0.99 -6.01
CA ILE A 29 -11.14 -1.77 -7.25
C ILE A 29 -10.42 -0.98 -8.34
N GLU A 30 -10.78 0.29 -8.53
CA GLU A 30 -10.16 1.19 -9.51
C GLU A 30 -8.65 1.25 -9.30
N ASN A 31 -8.18 1.66 -8.12
CA ASN A 31 -6.76 1.78 -7.81
C ASN A 31 -5.99 0.46 -7.99
N ALA A 32 -6.52 -0.66 -7.50
CA ALA A 32 -5.87 -1.96 -7.65
C ALA A 32 -5.80 -2.42 -9.11
N SER A 33 -6.79 -2.03 -9.93
CA SER A 33 -6.84 -2.37 -11.35
C SER A 33 -5.81 -1.62 -12.20
N GLU A 34 -5.41 -0.40 -11.81
CA GLU A 34 -4.45 0.45 -12.54
C GLU A 34 -3.06 -0.18 -12.66
N ILE A 35 -2.65 -0.98 -11.67
CA ILE A 35 -1.33 -1.63 -11.60
C ILE A 35 -1.42 -3.16 -11.68
N LYS A 36 -2.58 -3.67 -12.12
CA LYS A 36 -2.89 -5.11 -12.09
C LYS A 36 -1.93 -5.93 -12.96
N ILE A 37 -1.51 -5.40 -14.10
CA ILE A 37 -0.61 -6.13 -15.02
C ILE A 37 0.74 -6.34 -14.34
N GLU A 38 1.30 -5.28 -13.77
CA GLU A 38 2.59 -5.24 -13.11
C GLU A 38 2.62 -6.13 -11.86
N LEU A 39 1.54 -6.11 -11.06
CA LEU A 39 1.39 -7.02 -9.92
C LEU A 39 1.33 -8.49 -10.37
N ASN A 40 0.70 -8.79 -11.52
CA ASN A 40 0.69 -10.15 -12.06
C ASN A 40 2.05 -10.60 -12.59
N ILE A 41 2.90 -9.68 -13.07
CA ILE A 41 4.29 -10.01 -13.38
C ILE A 41 5.03 -10.35 -12.08
N LEU A 42 4.90 -9.52 -11.04
CA LEU A 42 5.53 -9.77 -9.74
C LEU A 42 5.03 -11.06 -9.06
N ASN A 43 3.83 -11.54 -9.38
CA ASN A 43 3.35 -12.84 -8.89
C ASN A 43 4.27 -14.00 -9.29
N SER A 44 5.14 -13.87 -10.30
CA SER A 44 6.13 -14.90 -10.61
C SER A 44 7.22 -15.05 -9.54
N LEU A 45 7.35 -14.09 -8.61
CA LEU A 45 8.25 -14.17 -7.46
C LEU A 45 7.67 -15.02 -6.31
N VAL A 46 6.35 -15.22 -6.29
CA VAL A 46 5.67 -16.01 -5.26
C VAL A 46 6.20 -17.45 -5.31
N GLY A 47 6.79 -17.90 -4.20
CA GLY A 47 7.42 -19.23 -4.13
C GLY A 47 8.78 -19.36 -4.80
N SER A 48 9.39 -18.25 -5.25
CA SER A 48 10.74 -18.31 -5.81
C SER A 48 11.75 -18.76 -4.73
N LYS A 49 12.64 -19.67 -5.14
CA LYS A 49 13.75 -20.17 -4.31
C LYS A 49 14.98 -19.28 -4.35
N ASP A 50 15.05 -18.37 -5.32
CA ASP A 50 16.15 -17.43 -5.55
C ASP A 50 15.54 -16.05 -5.87
N ILE A 51 14.78 -15.54 -4.91
CA ILE A 51 13.90 -14.38 -5.10
C ILE A 51 14.66 -13.11 -5.46
N GLU A 52 15.87 -12.90 -4.90
CA GLU A 52 16.69 -11.72 -5.21
C GLU A 52 17.08 -11.71 -6.68
N ARG A 53 17.61 -12.83 -7.19
CA ARG A 53 18.02 -12.94 -8.59
C ARG A 53 16.83 -12.87 -9.55
N ASP A 54 15.70 -13.47 -9.19
CA ASP A 54 14.51 -13.42 -10.02
C ASP A 54 13.89 -12.02 -10.04
N PHE A 55 13.92 -11.31 -8.91
CA PHE A 55 13.52 -9.91 -8.83
C PHE A 55 14.38 -9.04 -9.75
N GLU A 56 15.70 -9.16 -9.70
CA GLU A 56 16.62 -8.42 -10.58
C GLU A 56 16.33 -8.67 -12.07
N LYS A 57 16.08 -9.93 -12.46
CA LYS A 57 15.71 -10.27 -13.84
C LYS A 57 14.39 -9.64 -14.26
N ILE A 58 13.40 -9.64 -13.36
CA ILE A 58 12.08 -9.05 -13.64
C ILE A 58 12.23 -7.54 -13.85
N ILE A 59 12.92 -6.84 -12.94
CA ILE A 59 13.11 -5.38 -13.04
C ILE A 59 13.92 -5.02 -14.29
N ALA A 60 14.95 -5.81 -14.63
CA ALA A 60 15.71 -5.59 -15.86
C ALA A 60 14.88 -5.76 -17.14
N LYS A 61 13.84 -6.61 -17.11
CA LYS A 61 12.97 -6.88 -18.27
C LYS A 61 11.72 -5.99 -18.32
N TYR A 62 11.17 -5.66 -17.16
CA TYR A 62 9.91 -4.93 -16.95
C TYR A 62 10.14 -3.88 -15.86
N PRO A 63 10.94 -2.82 -16.10
CA PRO A 63 11.27 -1.83 -15.08
C PRO A 63 10.04 -1.13 -14.49
N GLU A 64 8.95 -1.05 -15.24
CA GLU A 64 7.68 -0.46 -14.81
C GLU A 64 7.05 -1.15 -13.59
N VAL A 65 7.41 -2.41 -13.28
CA VAL A 65 6.84 -3.10 -12.13
C VAL A 65 7.36 -2.54 -10.80
N LEU A 66 8.48 -1.80 -10.83
CA LEU A 66 9.06 -1.19 -9.64
C LEU A 66 8.08 -0.24 -8.93
N LYS A 67 7.20 0.43 -9.70
CA LYS A 67 6.17 1.33 -9.16
C LYS A 67 5.18 0.63 -8.21
N CYS A 68 5.11 -0.70 -8.25
CA CYS A 68 4.24 -1.47 -7.37
C CYS A 68 4.81 -1.64 -5.95
N ILE A 69 6.12 -1.49 -5.77
CA ILE A 69 6.76 -1.77 -4.47
C ILE A 69 6.24 -0.88 -3.34
N PRO A 70 6.05 0.45 -3.51
CA PRO A 70 5.52 1.30 -2.46
C PRO A 70 4.14 0.87 -1.95
N ILE A 71 3.22 0.49 -2.85
CA ILE A 71 1.87 0.12 -2.44
C ILE A 71 1.85 -1.19 -1.66
N LEU A 72 2.81 -2.10 -1.85
CA LEU A 72 2.93 -3.31 -1.02
C LEU A 72 3.22 -2.99 0.46
N LEU A 73 3.74 -1.79 0.72
CA LEU A 73 4.00 -1.23 2.05
C LEU A 73 2.94 -0.21 2.50
N ALA A 74 1.80 -0.15 1.80
CA ALA A 74 0.76 0.85 2.01
C ALA A 74 1.23 2.31 1.83
N VAL A 75 2.21 2.55 0.95
CA VAL A 75 2.70 3.89 0.60
C VAL A 75 2.18 4.29 -0.78
N ARG A 76 1.54 5.46 -0.89
CA ARG A 76 1.00 5.98 -2.17
C ARG A 76 2.01 6.75 -3.02
N LYS A 77 3.11 7.21 -2.43
CA LYS A 77 4.14 7.97 -3.13
C LYS A 77 5.08 7.00 -3.86
N ASN A 78 5.60 7.43 -5.00
CA ASN A 78 6.67 6.71 -5.71
C ASN A 78 8.05 6.94 -5.09
N GLU A 79 8.11 7.54 -3.91
CA GLU A 79 9.35 7.83 -3.21
C GLU A 79 9.24 7.37 -1.76
N ILE A 80 10.29 6.70 -1.27
CA ILE A 80 10.39 6.25 0.12
C ILE A 80 11.73 6.70 0.67
N TYR A 81 11.66 7.49 1.75
CA TYR A 81 12.81 7.87 2.54
C TYR A 81 13.13 6.76 3.55
N VAL A 82 14.38 6.32 3.59
CA VAL A 82 14.87 5.27 4.49
C VAL A 82 16.10 5.79 5.22
N GLN A 83 16.14 5.60 6.54
CA GLN A 83 17.32 5.86 7.35
C GLN A 83 17.91 4.51 7.80
N ASP A 84 19.18 4.29 7.56
CA ASP A 84 19.84 3.00 7.77
C ASP A 84 21.30 3.21 8.19
N GLU A 85 21.68 2.68 9.36
CA GLU A 85 23.05 2.74 9.89
C GLU A 85 23.72 4.13 9.90
N GLY A 86 22.91 5.20 10.01
CA GLY A 86 23.40 6.59 10.01
C GLY A 86 23.46 7.23 8.63
N GLU A 87 23.13 6.49 7.58
CA GLU A 87 22.92 6.99 6.22
C GLU A 87 21.43 7.21 5.94
N ALA A 88 21.15 8.02 4.92
CA ALA A 88 19.81 8.38 4.49
C ALA A 88 19.67 8.18 2.99
N PHE A 89 18.63 7.47 2.58
CA PHE A 89 18.32 7.14 1.20
C PHE A 89 16.95 7.69 0.84
N LEU A 90 16.81 8.21 -0.37
CA LEU A 90 15.51 8.56 -0.95
C LEU A 90 15.31 7.71 -2.19
N PHE A 91 14.68 6.56 -2.03
CA PHE A 91 14.41 5.64 -3.14
C PHE A 91 13.30 6.16 -4.02
N ARG A 92 13.52 6.22 -5.33
CA ARG A 92 12.49 6.45 -6.34
C ARG A 92 12.05 5.12 -6.97
N PHE A 93 10.76 4.96 -7.22
CA PHE A 93 10.15 3.72 -7.74
C PHE A 93 9.46 3.92 -9.10
N ASP A 94 9.31 5.18 -9.53
CA ASP A 94 8.93 5.54 -10.89
C ASP A 94 10.12 5.45 -11.86
N GLU A 95 11.32 5.70 -11.36
CA GLU A 95 12.59 5.56 -12.07
C GLU A 95 13.69 5.22 -11.05
N MET A 96 14.52 4.21 -11.34
CA MET A 96 15.58 3.83 -10.40
C MET A 96 16.64 4.93 -10.28
N ASN A 97 16.89 5.38 -9.06
CA ASN A 97 17.93 6.38 -8.77
C ASN A 97 19.16 5.79 -8.04
N TYR A 98 19.11 4.51 -7.70
CA TYR A 98 20.21 3.75 -7.10
C TYR A 98 20.51 2.48 -7.89
N PRO A 99 21.68 1.85 -7.68
CA PRO A 99 21.97 0.53 -8.22
C PRO A 99 20.94 -0.51 -7.78
N MET A 100 20.73 -1.53 -8.61
CA MET A 100 19.75 -2.59 -8.38
C MET A 100 19.95 -3.28 -7.01
N GLU A 101 21.20 -3.43 -6.58
CA GLU A 101 21.58 -4.02 -5.31
C GLU A 101 20.95 -3.29 -4.11
N GLN A 102 20.79 -1.96 -4.19
CA GLN A 102 20.16 -1.18 -3.14
C GLN A 102 18.64 -1.43 -3.07
N TYR A 103 17.98 -1.65 -4.21
CA TYR A 103 16.57 -2.06 -4.23
C TYR A 103 16.40 -3.49 -3.71
N THR A 104 17.33 -4.40 -4.00
CA THR A 104 17.35 -5.74 -3.41
C THR A 104 17.50 -5.66 -1.87
N VAL A 105 18.40 -4.80 -1.36
CA VAL A 105 18.54 -4.53 0.09
C VAL A 105 17.24 -3.96 0.67
N PHE A 106 16.60 -3.01 -0.01
CA PHE A 106 15.31 -2.44 0.41
C PHE A 106 14.24 -3.52 0.55
N MET A 107 14.07 -4.37 -0.47
CA MET A 107 13.08 -5.45 -0.49
C MET A 107 13.32 -6.48 0.63
N ARG A 108 14.59 -6.77 0.92
CA ARG A 108 14.99 -7.66 2.02
C ARG A 108 14.73 -7.02 3.39
N LYS A 109 15.21 -5.80 3.64
CA LYS A 109 15.09 -5.12 4.94
C LYS A 109 13.65 -4.76 5.30
N THR A 110 12.79 -4.55 4.31
CA THR A 110 11.34 -4.33 4.52
C THR A 110 10.55 -5.61 4.76
N GLY A 111 11.16 -6.79 4.55
CA GLY A 111 10.50 -8.10 4.69
C GLY A 111 9.60 -8.49 3.51
N LEU A 112 9.56 -7.70 2.43
CA LEU A 112 8.73 -8.02 1.26
C LEU A 112 9.17 -9.32 0.57
N PHE A 113 10.47 -9.58 0.49
CA PHE A 113 10.94 -10.85 -0.07
C PHE A 113 10.50 -12.05 0.77
N ASP A 114 10.52 -11.96 2.09
CA ASP A 114 10.05 -13.05 2.95
C ASP A 114 8.54 -13.25 2.83
N LEU A 115 7.78 -12.16 2.72
CA LEU A 115 6.34 -12.19 2.52
C LEU A 115 5.97 -12.91 1.21
N ILE A 116 6.71 -12.64 0.13
CA ILE A 116 6.44 -13.16 -1.22
C ILE A 116 7.00 -14.58 -1.41
N SER A 117 8.27 -14.81 -1.07
CA SER A 117 8.96 -16.09 -1.35
C SER A 117 8.42 -17.24 -0.50
N ASN A 118 8.03 -16.99 0.75
CA ASN A 118 7.55 -18.03 1.66
C ASN A 118 6.05 -18.33 1.53
N HIS A 119 5.39 -17.90 0.44
CA HIS A 119 3.96 -18.11 0.21
C HIS A 119 3.05 -17.58 1.35
N LEU A 120 3.49 -16.58 2.11
CA LEU A 120 2.62 -15.91 3.08
C LEU A 120 1.50 -15.15 2.36
N ILE A 121 1.78 -14.72 1.13
CA ILE A 121 0.78 -14.26 0.17
C ILE A 121 0.89 -15.09 -1.12
N ASN A 122 -0.26 -15.40 -1.72
CA ASN A 122 -0.34 -16.21 -2.95
C ASN A 122 -0.65 -15.38 -4.19
N ASN A 123 -1.12 -14.14 -4.01
CA ASN A 123 -1.48 -13.24 -5.10
C ASN A 123 -1.33 -11.78 -4.65
N LEU A 124 -0.43 -11.05 -5.30
CA LEU A 124 -0.14 -9.66 -5.04
C LEU A 124 -1.31 -8.73 -5.40
N VAL A 125 -2.16 -9.10 -6.36
CA VAL A 125 -3.38 -8.33 -6.68
C VAL A 125 -4.36 -8.37 -5.51
N ASP A 126 -4.60 -9.55 -4.95
CA ASP A 126 -5.51 -9.72 -3.81
C ASP A 126 -4.93 -9.07 -2.54
N TYR A 127 -3.60 -9.16 -2.36
CA TYR A 127 -2.91 -8.47 -1.28
C TYR A 127 -3.07 -6.95 -1.40
N VAL A 128 -2.83 -6.37 -2.58
CA VAL A 128 -2.99 -4.93 -2.82
C VAL A 128 -4.45 -4.49 -2.66
N PHE A 129 -5.42 -5.33 -3.03
CA PHE A 129 -6.84 -5.06 -2.73
C PHE A 129 -7.09 -4.87 -1.23
N GLY A 130 -6.49 -5.74 -0.40
CA GLY A 130 -6.51 -5.62 1.06
C GLY A 130 -5.81 -4.34 1.55
N VAL A 131 -4.65 -3.99 0.99
CA VAL A 131 -3.92 -2.77 1.34
C VAL A 131 -4.72 -1.52 0.98
N GLU A 132 -5.27 -1.43 -0.22
CA GLU A 132 -6.12 -0.31 -0.66
C GLU A 132 -7.38 -0.18 0.20
N THR A 133 -7.99 -1.30 0.60
CA THR A 133 -9.09 -1.31 1.57
C THR A 133 -8.67 -0.68 2.89
N GLY A 134 -7.49 -1.05 3.41
CA GLY A 134 -6.92 -0.49 4.64
C GLY A 134 -6.67 1.02 4.52
N LEU A 135 -6.08 1.46 3.40
CA LEU A 135 -5.80 2.87 3.13
C LEU A 135 -7.06 3.72 2.99
N ASP A 136 -8.07 3.24 2.27
CA ASP A 136 -9.34 3.96 2.13
C ASP A 136 -10.10 4.04 3.46
N SER A 137 -10.18 2.94 4.21
CA SER A 137 -10.76 2.93 5.56
C SER A 137 -10.07 3.91 6.50
N ASN A 138 -8.73 3.91 6.52
CA ASN A 138 -7.95 4.84 7.34
C ASN A 138 -8.25 6.30 6.94
N GLY A 139 -8.18 6.61 5.64
CA GLY A 139 -8.45 7.95 5.13
C GLY A 139 -9.87 8.44 5.41
N ARG A 140 -10.87 7.55 5.43
CA ARG A 140 -12.26 7.89 5.73
C ARG A 140 -12.51 8.13 7.21
N LYS A 141 -12.00 7.26 8.08
CA LYS A 141 -12.16 7.38 9.53
C LYS A 141 -11.53 8.67 10.08
N ASN A 142 -10.38 9.07 9.53
CA ASN A 142 -9.71 10.31 9.90
C ASN A 142 -10.48 11.59 9.48
N ARG A 143 -11.60 11.49 8.74
CA ARG A 143 -12.48 12.64 8.44
C ARG A 143 -13.41 13.01 9.60
N GLY A 144 -13.65 12.08 10.53
CA GLY A 144 -14.49 12.34 11.71
C GLY A 144 -13.79 13.12 12.82
N GLY A 145 -12.48 13.33 12.71
CA GLY A 145 -11.62 13.79 13.79
C GLY A 145 -11.29 12.66 14.78
N THR A 146 -10.13 12.76 15.42
CA THR A 146 -9.81 11.96 16.61
C THR A 146 -10.46 12.67 17.80
N LEU A 147 -11.34 11.98 18.53
CA LEU A 147 -11.87 12.48 19.81
C LEU A 147 -10.76 12.60 20.85
#